data_AF-A0A7I8DF76-F1
#
_entry.id   AF-A0A7I8DF76-F1
#
_cell.length_a   1.000
_cell.length_b   1.000
_cell.length_c   1.000
_cell.angle_alpha   90.00
_cell.angle_beta   90.00
_cell.angle_gamma   90.00
#
_symmetry.space_group_name_H-M   'P 1'
#
loop_
_entity.id
_entity.type
_entity.pdbx_description
1 polymer ?
#
loop_
_entity_poly.entity_id
_entity_poly.type
_entity_poly.pdbx_seq_one_letter_code
_entity_poly.pdbx_strand_id
1 'polypeptide(L)'
;MIGIISLITTIAVYYATIKIYRRWSFVWLSPMITSVFILVLFLSVTHVSYTDYLSGAKWLNDMLGPATVAFAIPLYKYSHLLKKYGTAIVASLLAGAFIAIISTALLGKCVHLSPEIIHIPK
;
A
#
# COMPACT_ATOMS: atom_id res chain seq x y z
N MET A 1 12.91 21.50 5.23
CA MET A 1 12.93 21.67 3.75
C MET A 1 12.83 20.34 3.00
N ILE A 2 13.52 19.28 3.44
CA ILE A 2 13.53 17.96 2.78
C ILE A 2 12.13 17.31 2.68
N GLY A 3 11.28 17.42 3.72
CA GLY A 3 9.93 16.85 3.71
C GLY A 3 8.98 17.45 2.65
N ILE A 4 9.08 18.73 2.33
CA ILE A 4 8.24 19.35 1.29
C ILE A 4 8.69 18.85 -0.10
N ILE A 5 10.00 18.69 -0.29
CA ILE A 5 10.58 18.16 -1.54
C ILE A 5 10.12 16.70 -1.75
N SER A 6 10.13 15.87 -0.70
CA SER A 6 9.68 14.47 -0.81
C SER A 6 8.17 14.35 -1.11
N LEU A 7 7.35 15.23 -0.55
CA LEU A 7 5.92 15.31 -0.87
C LEU A 7 5.71 15.70 -2.35
N ILE A 8 6.38 16.75 -2.82
CA ILE A 8 6.30 17.20 -4.22
C ILE A 8 6.76 16.08 -5.17
N THR A 9 7.87 15.41 -4.86
CA THR A 9 8.36 14.27 -5.65
C THR A 9 7.33 13.14 -5.68
N THR A 10 6.70 12.82 -4.55
CA THR A 10 5.65 11.78 -4.48
C THR A 10 4.47 12.11 -5.40
N ILE A 11 3.99 13.36 -5.37
CA ILE A 11 2.89 13.83 -6.22
C ILE A 11 3.30 13.84 -7.70
N ALA A 12 4.51 14.31 -8.01
CA ALA A 12 5.03 14.37 -9.37
C ALA A 12 5.20 12.97 -10.00
N VAL A 13 5.76 12.01 -9.24
CA VAL A 13 5.91 10.61 -9.67
C VAL A 13 4.55 9.98 -9.90
N TYR A 14 3.59 10.21 -8.99
CA TYR A 14 2.23 9.67 -9.14
C TYR A 14 1.54 10.21 -10.41
N TYR A 15 1.63 11.51 -10.64
CA TYR A 15 1.02 12.14 -11.83
C TYR A 15 1.70 11.69 -13.13
N ALA A 16 3.03 11.57 -13.15
CA ALA A 16 3.78 11.02 -14.27
C ALA A 16 3.33 9.58 -14.58
N THR A 17 3.15 8.77 -13.53
CA THR A 17 2.71 7.37 -13.66
C THR A 17 1.28 7.28 -14.22
N ILE A 18 0.35 8.13 -13.77
CA ILE A 18 -1.01 8.19 -14.36
C ILE A 18 -0.94 8.51 -15.85
N LYS A 19 -0.11 9.48 -16.24
CA LYS A 19 0.04 9.89 -17.64
C LYS A 19 0.60 8.75 -18.51
N ILE A 20 1.53 7.97 -17.96
CA ILE A 20 2.10 6.77 -18.60
C ILE A 20 1.05 5.65 -18.71
N TYR A 21 0.32 5.36 -17.63
CA TYR A 21 -0.74 4.34 -17.61
C TYR A 21 -1.85 4.61 -18.63
N ARG A 22 -2.20 5.89 -18.85
CA ARG A 22 -3.18 6.28 -19.86
C ARG A 22 -2.72 6.01 -21.29
N ARG A 23 -1.42 5.88 -21.53
CA ARG A 23 -0.83 5.60 -22.85
C ARG A 23 -0.61 4.10 -23.07
N TRP A 24 -0.34 3.36 -22.00
CA TRP A 24 -0.09 1.91 -22.00
C TRP A 24 -0.91 1.25 -20.89
N SER A 25 -2.14 0.83 -21.19
CA SER A 25 -3.09 0.23 -20.22
C SER A 25 -2.74 -1.23 -19.89
N PHE A 26 -1.52 -1.46 -19.42
CA PHE A 26 -1.10 -2.75 -18.88
C PHE A 26 -1.35 -2.80 -17.37
N VAL A 27 -1.86 -3.93 -16.87
CA VAL A 27 -2.17 -4.12 -15.43
C VAL A 27 -0.97 -3.85 -14.52
N TRP A 28 0.25 -4.15 -15.00
CA TRP A 28 1.51 -3.89 -14.29
C TRP A 28 1.84 -2.39 -14.17
N LEU A 29 1.38 -1.58 -15.13
CA LEU A 29 1.58 -0.13 -15.15
C LEU A 29 0.55 0.61 -14.27
N SER A 30 -0.25 -0.11 -13.49
CA SER A 30 -1.23 0.48 -12.58
C SER A 30 -0.58 1.58 -11.74
N PRO A 31 -1.19 2.78 -11.66
CA PRO A 31 -0.54 3.94 -11.06
C PRO A 31 -0.05 3.71 -9.63
N MET A 32 -0.76 2.92 -8.83
CA MET A 32 -0.32 2.58 -7.48
C MET A 32 0.97 1.76 -7.48
N ILE A 33 1.00 0.62 -8.18
CA ILE A 33 2.15 -0.31 -8.14
C ILE A 33 3.39 0.38 -8.71
N THR A 34 3.24 1.03 -9.87
CA THR A 34 4.37 1.68 -10.54
C THR A 34 4.88 2.88 -9.74
N SER A 35 4.00 3.68 -9.12
CA SER A 35 4.45 4.79 -8.28
C SER A 35 5.19 4.30 -7.04
N VAL A 36 4.68 3.26 -6.35
CA VAL A 36 5.35 2.67 -5.20
C VAL A 36 6.73 2.14 -5.60
N PHE A 37 6.83 1.42 -6.72
CA PHE A 37 8.10 0.90 -7.20
C PHE A 37 9.11 2.01 -7.52
N ILE A 38 8.70 3.05 -8.25
CA ILE A 38 9.55 4.18 -8.59
C ILE A 38 9.99 4.93 -7.33
N LEU A 39 9.09 5.12 -6.36
CA LEU A 39 9.42 5.80 -5.10
C LEU A 39 10.40 4.98 -4.26
N VAL A 40 10.20 3.67 -4.11
CA VAL A 40 11.14 2.80 -3.40
C VAL A 40 12.52 2.85 -4.05
N LEU A 41 12.59 2.76 -5.38
CA LEU A 41 13.84 2.84 -6.12
C LEU A 41 14.52 4.21 -5.95
N PHE A 42 13.73 5.29 -6.02
CA PHE A 42 14.22 6.66 -5.82
C PHE A 42 14.76 6.88 -4.41
N LEU A 43 14.03 6.45 -3.37
CA LEU A 43 14.46 6.55 -1.97
C LEU A 43 15.73 5.71 -1.74
N SER A 44 15.81 4.53 -2.35
CA SER A 44 16.98 3.66 -2.23
C SER A 44 18.24 4.26 -2.86
N VAL A 45 18.11 4.97 -3.99
CA VAL A 45 19.24 5.62 -4.67
C VAL A 45 19.63 6.93 -3.98
N THR A 46 18.65 7.68 -3.48
CA THR A 46 18.89 8.99 -2.84
C THR A 46 19.32 8.91 -1.38
N HIS A 47 19.36 7.71 -0.79
CA HIS A 47 19.73 7.46 0.62
C HIS A 47 18.98 8.37 1.63
N VAL A 48 17.80 8.85 1.27
CA VAL A 48 16.98 9.66 2.16
C VAL A 48 16.42 8.77 3.26
N SER A 49 16.62 9.15 4.52
CA SER A 49 16.06 8.40 5.64
C SER A 49 14.55 8.31 5.53
N TYR A 50 13.99 7.13 5.83
CA TYR A 50 12.55 6.93 5.89
C TYR A 50 11.86 7.93 6.83
N THR A 51 12.55 8.34 7.91
CA THR A 51 12.04 9.37 8.85
C THR A 51 11.84 10.72 8.18
N ASP A 52 12.73 11.13 7.28
CA ASP A 52 12.64 12.40 6.57
C ASP A 52 11.57 12.35 5.48
N TYR A 53 11.42 11.21 4.81
CA TYR A 53 10.31 10.97 3.89
C TYR A 53 8.96 11.04 4.63
N LEU A 54 8.84 10.35 5.76
CA LEU A 54 7.62 10.29 6.56
C LEU A 54 7.24 11.67 7.12
N SER A 55 8.23 12.49 7.49
CA SER A 55 7.98 13.88 7.92
C SER A 55 7.30 14.71 6.82
N GLY A 56 7.67 14.48 5.56
CA GLY A 56 7.07 15.10 4.37
C GLY A 56 5.71 14.52 4.00
N ALA A 57 5.57 13.20 4.09
CA ALA A 57 4.34 12.48 3.79
C ALA A 57 3.30 12.51 4.93
N LYS A 58 3.61 13.14 6.07
CA LYS A 58 2.74 13.15 7.26
C LYS A 58 1.31 13.60 6.94
N TRP A 59 1.16 14.64 6.12
CA TRP A 59 -0.17 15.12 5.72
C TRP A 59 -0.95 14.07 4.92
N LEU A 60 -0.30 13.34 4.01
CA LEU A 60 -0.92 12.25 3.26
C LEU A 60 -1.30 11.09 4.18
N ASN A 61 -0.44 10.77 5.15
CA ASN A 61 -0.69 9.71 6.12
C ASN A 61 -1.87 10.06 7.05
N ASP A 62 -1.94 11.31 7.52
CA ASP A 62 -3.05 11.81 8.34
C ASP A 62 -4.37 11.79 7.55
N MET A 63 -4.34 11.98 6.23
CA MET A 63 -5.50 11.85 5.33
C MET A 63 -5.93 10.40 5.06
N LEU A 64 -5.12 9.39 5.43
CA LEU A 64 -5.47 7.99 5.23
C LEU A 64 -6.66 7.59 6.10
N GLY A 65 -6.77 8.17 7.30
CA GLY A 65 -7.91 8.02 8.20
C GLY A 65 -9.24 8.47 7.58
N PRO A 66 -9.41 9.76 7.22
CA PRO A 66 -10.64 10.22 6.56
C PRO A 66 -10.88 9.56 5.20
N ALA A 67 -9.83 9.17 4.46
CA ALA A 67 -9.99 8.37 3.24
C ALA A 67 -10.60 6.98 3.54
N THR A 68 -10.16 6.31 4.61
CA THR A 68 -10.71 5.02 5.05
C THR A 68 -12.16 5.15 5.51
N VAL A 69 -12.50 6.23 6.22
CA VAL A 69 -13.90 6.51 6.58
C VAL A 69 -14.73 6.84 5.34
N ALA A 70 -14.18 7.58 4.37
CA ALA A 70 -14.86 7.88 3.11
C ALA A 70 -15.11 6.62 2.26
N PHE A 71 -14.26 5.58 2.36
CA PHE A 71 -14.52 4.28 1.76
C PHE A 71 -15.78 3.59 2.34
N ALA A 72 -16.27 3.97 3.51
CA ALA A 72 -17.54 3.48 4.03
C ALA A 72 -18.74 3.93 3.17
N ILE A 73 -18.63 5.06 2.46
CA ILE A 73 -19.70 5.58 1.59
C ILE A 73 -20.05 4.62 0.44
N PRO A 74 -19.09 4.17 -0.42
CA PRO A 74 -19.38 3.19 -1.45
C PRO A 74 -19.82 1.85 -0.83
N LEU A 75 -19.23 1.42 0.29
CA LEU A 75 -19.65 0.21 1.01
C LEU A 75 -21.13 0.27 1.42
N TYR A 76 -21.60 1.42 1.90
CA TYR A 76 -23.00 1.63 2.25
C TYR A 76 -23.91 1.64 1.02
N LYS A 77 -23.48 2.30 -0.08
CA LYS A 77 -24.22 2.31 -1.34
C LYS A 77 -24.42 0.91 -1.93
N TYR A 78 -23.40 0.05 -1.81
CA TYR A 78 -23.46 -1.35 -2.25
C TYR A 78 -23.80 -2.33 -1.11
N SER A 79 -24.37 -1.84 0.00
CA SER A 79 -24.66 -2.66 1.19
C SER A 79 -25.59 -3.84 0.93
N HIS A 80 -26.55 -3.70 0.00
CA HIS A 80 -27.42 -4.81 -0.42
C HIS A 80 -26.62 -5.95 -1.06
N LEU A 81 -25.64 -5.62 -1.91
CA LEU A 81 -24.76 -6.60 -2.54
C LEU A 81 -23.83 -7.26 -1.52
N LEU A 82 -23.29 -6.46 -0.59
CA LEU A 82 -22.48 -6.97 0.52
C LEU A 82 -23.27 -7.93 1.42
N LYS A 83 -24.54 -7.63 1.73
CA LYS A 83 -25.39 -8.54 2.52
C LYS A 83 -25.68 -9.83 1.76
N LYS A 84 -25.96 -9.74 0.44
CA LYS A 84 -26.23 -10.91 -0.40
C LYS A 84 -25.04 -11.88 -0.45
N TYR A 85 -23.82 -11.36 -0.49
CA TYR A 85 -22.58 -12.17 -0.57
C TYR A 85 -21.75 -12.14 0.72
N GLY A 86 -22.34 -11.73 1.85
CA GLY A 86 -21.59 -11.45 3.08
C GLY A 86 -20.86 -12.68 3.62
N THR A 87 -21.48 -13.85 3.54
CA THR A 87 -20.87 -15.12 3.95
C THR A 87 -19.64 -15.46 3.12
N ALA A 88 -19.73 -15.30 1.79
CA ALA A 88 -18.60 -15.54 0.89
C ALA A 88 -17.46 -14.53 1.12
N ILE A 89 -17.80 -13.25 1.35
CA ILE A 89 -16.81 -12.20 1.64
C ILE A 89 -16.07 -12.50 2.95
N VAL A 90 -16.80 -12.81 4.03
CA VAL A 90 -16.17 -13.10 5.33
C VAL A 90 -15.34 -14.38 5.27
N ALA A 91 -15.87 -15.45 4.66
CA ALA A 91 -15.14 -16.71 4.54
C ALA A 91 -13.85 -16.57 3.72
N SER A 92 -13.91 -15.88 2.57
CA SER A 92 -12.73 -15.63 1.74
C SER A 92 -11.72 -14.70 2.42
N LEU A 93 -12.18 -13.69 3.16
CA LEU A 93 -11.30 -12.80 3.91
C LEU A 93 -10.56 -13.54 5.03
N LEU A 94 -11.26 -14.37 5.80
CA LEU A 94 -10.65 -15.18 6.86
C LEU A 94 -9.66 -16.18 6.26
N ALA A 95 -10.09 -16.96 5.26
CA ALA A 95 -9.22 -17.93 4.59
C ALA A 95 -7.98 -17.24 3.98
N GLY A 96 -8.17 -16.11 3.30
CA GLY A 96 -7.08 -15.32 2.72
C GLY A 96 -6.12 -14.78 3.78
N ALA A 97 -6.62 -14.28 4.90
CA ALA A 97 -5.80 -13.81 6.01
C ALA A 97 -4.97 -14.95 6.62
N PHE A 98 -5.57 -16.11 6.86
CA PHE A 98 -4.85 -17.29 7.35
C PHE A 98 -3.77 -17.73 6.37
N ILE A 99 -4.11 -17.85 5.08
CA ILE A 99 -3.16 -18.23 4.03
C ILE A 99 -2.02 -17.20 3.93
N ALA A 100 -2.33 -15.90 4.00
CA ALA A 100 -1.33 -14.84 3.95
C ALA A 100 -0.35 -14.95 5.12
N ILE A 101 -0.84 -15.06 6.36
CA ILE A 101 0.01 -15.19 7.56
C ILE A 101 0.91 -16.43 7.45
N ILE A 102 0.34 -17.58 7.10
CA ILE A 102 1.07 -18.85 6.99
C ILE A 102 2.11 -18.78 5.86
N SER A 103 1.73 -18.26 4.69
CA SER A 103 2.59 -18.12 3.53
C SER A 103 3.76 -17.17 3.81
N THR A 104 3.48 -16.00 4.40
CA THR A 104 4.51 -15.04 4.80
C THR A 104 5.48 -15.65 5.81
N ALA A 105 4.98 -16.39 6.81
CA ALA A 105 5.84 -17.06 7.80
C ALA A 105 6.71 -18.18 7.18
N LEU A 106 6.15 -18.98 6.27
CA LEU A 106 6.89 -20.03 5.55
C LEU A 106 7.96 -19.43 4.65
N LEU A 107 7.61 -18.45 3.82
CA LEU A 107 8.56 -17.77 2.93
C LEU A 107 9.68 -17.08 3.73
N GLY A 108 9.34 -16.42 4.84
CA GLY A 108 10.32 -15.81 5.74
C GLY A 108 11.35 -16.82 6.27
N LYS A 109 10.90 -18.03 6.64
CA LYS A 109 11.80 -19.13 7.03
C LYS A 109 12.65 -19.65 5.86
N CYS A 110 12.05 -19.83 4.68
CA CYS A 110 12.77 -20.34 3.50
C CYS A 110 13.90 -19.39 3.05
N VAL A 111 13.65 -18.09 3.11
CA VAL A 111 14.63 -17.05 2.74
C VAL A 111 15.64 -16.79 3.87
N HIS A 112 15.59 -17.56 4.98
CA HIS A 112 16.46 -17.41 6.15
C HIS A 112 16.50 -15.97 6.68
N LEU A 113 15.36 -15.26 6.66
CA LEU A 113 15.30 -13.95 7.32
C LEU A 113 15.54 -14.14 8.81
N SER A 114 16.39 -13.27 9.38
CA SER A 114 16.77 -13.31 10.79
C SER A 114 15.53 -13.45 11.68
N PRO A 115 15.57 -14.32 12.71
CA PRO A 115 14.42 -14.58 13.59
C PRO A 115 13.90 -13.34 14.33
N GLU A 116 14.67 -12.25 14.35
CA GLU A 116 14.32 -10.94 14.90
C GLU A 116 13.16 -10.25 14.15
N ILE A 117 12.98 -10.51 12.85
CA ILE A 117 11.86 -9.96 12.05
C ILE A 117 10.61 -10.85 12.15
N ILE A 118 10.81 -12.14 12.45
CA ILE A 118 9.74 -13.15 12.53
C ILE A 118 9.14 -13.24 13.94
N HIS A 119 9.87 -12.82 14.98
CA HIS A 119 9.35 -12.71 16.33
C HIS A 119 8.43 -11.49 16.43
N ILE A 120 7.13 -11.73 16.56
CA ILE A 120 6.15 -10.70 16.94
C ILE A 120 6.60 -10.18 18.32
N PRO A 121 7.01 -8.91 18.47
CA PRO A 121 7.43 -8.39 19.76
C PRO A 121 6.23 -8.48 20.72
N LYS A 122 6.48 -9.04 21.91
CA LYS A 122 5.51 -9.07 23.00
C LYS A 122 5.22 -7.65 23.50
#